data_AF-A0A7C7VWJ6-F1
#
_entry.id   AF-A0A7C7VWJ6-F1
#
_cell.length_a   1.000
_cell.length_b   1.000
_cell.length_c   1.000
_cell.angle_alpha   90.00
_cell.angle_beta   90.00
_cell.angle_gamma   90.00
#
_symmetry.space_group_name_H-M   'P 1'
#
loop_
_entity.id
_entity.type
_entity.pdbx_description
1 polymer ?
#
loop_
_entity_poly.entity_id
_entity_poly.type
_entity_poly.pdbx_seq_one_letter_code
_entity_poly.pdbx_strand_id
1 'polypeptide(L)'
;MGIAAGTVLIGVAVGLFFLYSQTEVERALARGEWVHVLVVGLDNGAQGQVQADLVGVASLSPEGRAVWLTLPRELELPQEDGTWAPLYALYRGDLPAFTRRLELLLGIPLPYQVQVDFAGFGALVDAVEGVEVMVEARLRYSDRSQGLEIDIHPGLQVLDGETALQYLRY
;
A
#
# COMPACT_ATOMS: atom_id res chain seq x y z
N MET A 1 -14.75 -3.20 -5.91
CA MET A 1 -14.34 -2.05 -5.08
C MET A 1 -12.83 -1.97 -4.85
N GLY A 2 -12.05 -3.07 -4.89
CA GLY A 2 -10.60 -3.03 -4.62
C GLY A 2 -9.70 -2.24 -5.59
N ILE A 3 -10.22 -1.71 -6.71
CA ILE A 3 -9.43 -0.95 -7.69
C ILE A 3 -9.30 0.53 -7.26
N ALA A 4 -10.34 1.12 -6.69
CA ALA A 4 -10.35 2.54 -6.32
C ALA A 4 -9.41 2.84 -5.12
N ALA A 5 -9.48 1.99 -4.08
CA ALA A 5 -8.60 2.03 -2.92
C ALA A 5 -7.11 1.91 -3.29
N GLY A 6 -6.79 0.98 -4.20
CA GLY A 6 -5.43 0.81 -4.71
C GLY A 6 -4.91 2.05 -5.44
N THR A 7 -5.77 2.74 -6.20
CA THR A 7 -5.34 3.88 -7.04
C THR A 7 -4.94 5.11 -6.21
N VAL A 8 -5.62 5.35 -5.10
CA VAL A 8 -5.29 6.44 -4.16
C VAL A 8 -3.97 6.20 -3.45
N LEU A 9 -3.72 4.96 -3.00
CA LEU A 9 -2.45 4.53 -2.38
C LEU A 9 -1.26 4.68 -3.34
N ILE A 10 -1.45 4.39 -4.63
CA ILE A 10 -0.43 4.58 -5.68
C ILE A 10 0.00 6.05 -5.75
N GLY A 11 -0.95 6.99 -5.83
CA GLY A 11 -0.64 8.41 -6.02
C GLY A 11 0.18 9.00 -4.88
N VAL A 12 -0.19 8.66 -3.64
CA VAL A 12 0.46 9.16 -2.43
C VAL A 12 1.85 8.51 -2.23
N ALA A 13 1.95 7.18 -2.33
CA ALA A 13 3.22 6.47 -2.15
C ALA A 13 4.24 6.79 -3.25
N VAL A 14 3.79 6.87 -4.52
CA VAL A 14 4.65 7.28 -5.65
C VAL A 14 5.03 8.75 -5.50
N GLY A 15 4.08 9.64 -5.19
CA GLY A 15 4.35 11.07 -5.03
C GLY A 15 5.39 11.38 -3.95
N LEU A 16 5.31 10.69 -2.81
CA LEU A 16 6.25 10.87 -1.69
C LEU A 16 7.61 10.23 -1.93
N PHE A 17 7.64 9.04 -2.56
CA PHE A 17 8.90 8.44 -3.00
C PHE A 17 9.61 9.31 -4.02
N PHE A 18 8.88 9.92 -4.95
CA PHE A 18 9.43 10.92 -5.86
C PHE A 18 9.94 12.15 -5.11
N LEU A 19 9.19 12.72 -4.17
CA LEU A 19 9.62 13.88 -3.39
C LEU A 19 10.91 13.65 -2.59
N TYR A 20 11.15 12.42 -2.10
CA TYR A 20 12.31 12.07 -1.28
C TYR A 20 13.49 11.41 -2.03
N SER A 21 13.28 10.80 -3.20
CA SER A 21 14.27 9.96 -3.90
C SER A 21 14.68 10.47 -5.29
N GLN A 22 14.52 11.78 -5.54
CA GLN A 22 14.72 12.44 -6.84
C GLN A 22 15.98 11.92 -7.57
N THR A 23 17.13 11.87 -6.89
CA THR A 23 18.42 11.65 -7.56
C THR A 23 18.68 10.21 -8.01
N GLU A 24 18.20 9.20 -7.29
CA GLU A 24 18.48 7.80 -7.65
C GLU A 24 17.46 7.25 -8.64
N VAL A 25 16.19 7.63 -8.46
CA VAL A 25 15.08 7.25 -9.33
C VAL A 25 15.26 7.84 -10.71
N GLU A 26 15.56 9.15 -10.80
CA GLU A 26 15.86 9.79 -12.07
C GLU A 26 17.06 9.13 -12.75
N ARG A 27 18.10 8.76 -11.99
CA ARG A 27 19.27 8.06 -12.54
C ARG A 27 18.92 6.68 -13.07
N ALA A 28 18.09 5.90 -12.37
CA ALA A 28 17.64 4.58 -12.84
C ALA A 28 16.78 4.70 -14.10
N LEU A 29 15.79 5.60 -14.08
CA LEU A 29 14.93 5.87 -15.24
C LEU A 29 15.74 6.39 -16.44
N ALA A 30 16.71 7.28 -16.22
CA ALA A 30 17.59 7.80 -17.26
C ALA A 30 18.51 6.72 -17.86
N ARG A 31 18.80 5.64 -17.13
CA ARG A 31 19.51 4.45 -17.65
C ARG A 31 18.60 3.48 -18.41
N GLY A 32 17.29 3.76 -18.49
CA GLY A 32 16.32 2.86 -19.10
C GLY A 32 15.91 1.70 -18.19
N GLU A 33 16.13 1.82 -16.88
CA GLU A 33 15.76 0.79 -15.90
C GLU A 33 14.37 1.06 -15.32
N TRP A 34 13.62 -0.01 -15.06
CA TRP A 34 12.38 0.10 -14.29
C TRP A 34 12.71 0.34 -12.82
N VAL A 35 11.85 1.11 -12.16
CA VAL A 35 11.94 1.37 -10.72
C VAL A 35 10.78 0.66 -10.04
N HIS A 36 11.10 -0.24 -9.11
CA HIS A 36 10.12 -1.01 -8.34
C HIS A 36 10.18 -0.62 -6.87
N VAL A 37 9.03 -0.26 -6.31
CA VAL A 37 8.87 0.12 -4.90
C VAL A 37 7.88 -0.85 -4.26
N LEU A 38 8.36 -1.60 -3.28
CA LEU A 38 7.51 -2.43 -2.43
C LEU A 38 6.80 -1.54 -1.41
N VAL A 39 5.48 -1.63 -1.36
CA VAL A 39 4.64 -0.94 -0.39
C VAL A 39 4.01 -1.98 0.52
N VAL A 40 4.26 -1.86 1.82
CA VAL A 40 3.72 -2.75 2.84
C VAL A 40 2.88 -1.92 3.82
N GLY A 41 1.57 -2.11 3.78
CA GLY A 41 0.64 -1.60 4.77
C GLY A 41 0.60 -2.52 5.99
N LEU A 42 0.89 -1.97 7.16
CA LEU A 42 0.96 -2.72 8.41
C LEU A 42 -0.30 -2.48 9.25
N ASP A 43 -0.88 -3.57 9.75
CA ASP A 43 -1.85 -3.51 10.84
C ASP A 43 -1.19 -3.95 12.15
N ASN A 44 -1.25 -3.05 13.12
CA ASN A 44 -0.86 -3.31 14.49
C ASN A 44 -2.14 -3.68 15.27
N GLY A 45 -2.71 -4.84 14.98
CA GLY A 45 -3.90 -5.33 15.66
C GLY A 45 -3.72 -5.44 17.19
N ALA A 46 -4.84 -5.58 17.90
CA ALA A 46 -4.96 -5.51 19.38
C ALA A 46 -4.09 -6.49 20.21
N GLN A 47 -3.30 -7.37 19.58
CA GLN A 47 -2.45 -8.36 20.26
C GLN A 47 -0.94 -8.21 19.98
N GLY A 48 -0.50 -7.09 19.39
CA GLY A 48 0.92 -6.77 19.23
C GLY A 48 1.67 -7.62 18.19
N GLN A 49 0.95 -8.40 17.38
CA GLN A 49 1.50 -9.05 16.18
C GLN A 49 1.29 -8.15 14.99
N VAL A 50 2.39 -7.72 14.36
CA VAL A 50 2.35 -6.87 13.16
C VAL A 50 2.09 -7.75 11.94
N GLN A 51 1.02 -7.46 11.21
CA GLN A 51 0.64 -8.18 9.99
C GLN A 51 0.74 -7.25 8.77
N ALA A 52 1.06 -7.84 7.61
CA ALA A 52 1.05 -7.12 6.34
C ALA A 52 -0.33 -7.24 5.69
N ASP A 53 -1.21 -6.30 6.02
CA ASP A 53 -2.59 -6.28 5.53
C ASP A 53 -2.72 -5.74 4.11
N LEU A 54 -1.74 -4.95 3.67
CA LEU A 54 -1.58 -4.53 2.29
C LEU A 54 -0.17 -4.81 1.82
N VAL A 55 -0.04 -5.48 0.68
CA VAL A 55 1.24 -5.68 0.01
C VAL A 55 1.05 -5.36 -1.45
N GLY A 56 1.86 -4.45 -1.97
CA GLY A 56 1.81 -4.14 -3.40
C GLY A 56 3.14 -3.60 -3.91
N VAL A 57 3.31 -3.66 -5.22
CA VAL A 57 4.50 -3.15 -5.90
C VAL A 57 4.07 -2.05 -6.86
N ALA A 58 4.56 -0.84 -6.61
CA ALA A 58 4.51 0.25 -7.56
C ALA A 58 5.72 0.15 -8.49
N SER A 59 5.48 0.12 -9.79
CA SER A 59 6.52 0.02 -10.81
C SER A 59 6.41 1.21 -11.76
N LEU A 60 7.54 1.84 -12.07
CA LEU A 60 7.60 2.92 -13.04
C LEU A 60 8.59 2.56 -14.16
N SER A 61 8.15 2.73 -15.39
CA SER A 61 8.98 2.55 -16.57
C SER A 61 9.70 3.85 -16.96
N PRO A 62 10.86 3.78 -17.63
CA PRO A 62 11.57 4.92 -18.20
C PRO A 62 10.72 5.80 -19.12
N GLU A 63 9.71 5.20 -19.77
CA GLU A 63 8.80 5.90 -20.68
C GLU A 63 7.67 6.64 -19.93
N GLY A 64 7.70 6.66 -18.59
CA GLY A 64 6.70 7.32 -17.75
C GLY A 64 5.45 6.50 -17.50
N ARG A 65 5.47 5.16 -17.71
CA ARG A 65 4.32 4.29 -17.39
C ARG A 65 4.39 3.81 -15.95
N ALA A 66 3.37 4.11 -15.15
CA ALA A 66 3.21 3.56 -13.82
C ALA A 66 2.32 2.31 -13.84
N VAL A 67 2.71 1.26 -13.13
CA VAL A 67 1.98 0.01 -12.95
C VAL A 67 1.91 -0.30 -11.47
N TRP A 68 0.76 -0.78 -11.02
CA TRP A 68 0.58 -1.24 -9.65
C TRP A 68 0.10 -2.68 -9.63
N LEU A 69 0.78 -3.48 -8.81
CA LEU A 69 0.43 -4.87 -8.57
C LEU A 69 0.12 -5.05 -7.08
N THR A 70 -1.15 -5.25 -6.74
CA THR A 70 -1.52 -5.70 -5.40
C THR A 70 -1.31 -7.20 -5.28
N LEU A 71 -0.65 -7.62 -4.20
CA LEU A 71 -0.59 -9.01 -3.80
C LEU A 71 -1.71 -9.30 -2.80
N PRO A 72 -2.60 -10.27 -3.08
CA PRO A 72 -3.66 -10.63 -2.16
C PRO A 72 -3.10 -11.08 -0.81
N ARG A 73 -3.69 -10.62 0.30
CA ARG A 73 -3.28 -10.98 1.67
C ARG A 73 -3.30 -12.50 1.91
N GLU A 74 -4.23 -13.19 1.25
CA GLU A 74 -4.44 -14.64 1.33
C GLU A 74 -3.59 -15.44 0.34
N LEU A 75 -2.68 -14.78 -0.40
CA LEU A 75 -1.78 -15.49 -1.29
C LEU A 75 -0.88 -16.42 -0.47
N GLU A 76 -1.07 -17.73 -0.62
CA GLU A 76 -0.27 -18.72 0.08
C GLU A 76 1.10 -18.89 -0.59
N LEU A 77 2.15 -18.81 0.21
CA LEU A 77 3.53 -19.01 -0.24
C LEU A 77 4.16 -20.21 0.48
N PRO A 78 4.94 -21.03 -0.25
CA PRO A 78 5.64 -22.15 0.35
C PRO A 78 6.73 -21.66 1.30
N GLN A 79 6.90 -22.38 2.41
CA GLN A 79 7.92 -22.17 3.42
C GLN A 79 9.06 -23.19 3.28
N GLU A 80 10.21 -22.87 3.88
CA GLU A 80 11.39 -23.74 3.88
C GLU A 80 11.14 -25.08 4.60
N ASP A 81 10.20 -25.12 5.54
CA ASP A 81 9.81 -26.32 6.28
C ASP A 81 8.76 -27.18 5.54
N GLY A 82 8.41 -26.82 4.30
CA GLY A 82 7.42 -27.51 3.47
C GLY A 82 5.97 -27.14 3.78
N THR A 83 5.71 -26.24 4.73
CA THR A 83 4.37 -25.71 5.00
C THR A 83 4.00 -24.59 4.02
N TRP A 84 2.73 -24.19 4.03
CA TRP A 84 2.23 -23.03 3.32
C TRP A 84 1.72 -22.03 4.34
N ALA A 85 1.93 -20.74 4.08
CA ALA A 85 1.33 -19.70 4.89
C ALA A 85 0.85 -18.54 4.02
N PRO A 86 -0.26 -17.89 4.42
CA PRO A 86 -0.79 -16.72 3.72
C PRO A 86 0.14 -15.53 3.89
N LEU A 87 0.20 -14.67 2.87
CA LEU A 87 1.11 -13.53 2.79
C LEU A 87 1.06 -12.62 4.03
N TYR A 88 -0.14 -12.34 4.56
CA TYR A 88 -0.30 -11.45 5.71
C TYR A 88 0.45 -11.94 6.96
N ALA A 89 0.59 -13.27 7.12
CA ALA A 89 1.21 -13.90 8.27
C ALA A 89 2.74 -14.06 8.14
N LEU A 90 3.28 -13.79 6.94
CA LEU A 90 4.70 -13.93 6.65
C LEU A 90 5.53 -12.72 7.08
N TYR A 91 4.89 -11.55 7.16
CA TYR A 91 5.54 -10.40 7.75
C TYR A 91 5.56 -10.53 9.28
N ARG A 92 6.76 -10.57 9.87
CA ARG A 92 6.98 -10.69 11.31
C ARG A 92 7.92 -9.61 11.86
N GLY A 93 7.84 -8.40 11.29
CA GLY A 93 8.70 -7.27 11.65
C GLY A 93 10.08 -7.26 10.98
N ASP A 94 10.41 -8.27 10.16
CA ASP A 94 11.65 -8.32 9.37
C ASP A 94 11.35 -7.97 7.91
N LEU A 95 11.45 -6.69 7.58
CA LEU A 95 11.24 -6.20 6.22
C LEU A 95 12.23 -6.79 5.21
N PRO A 96 13.56 -6.81 5.46
CA PRO A 96 14.50 -7.43 4.53
C PRO A 96 14.19 -8.90 4.20
N ALA A 97 13.81 -9.71 5.18
CA ALA A 97 13.43 -11.11 4.93
C ALA A 97 12.14 -11.21 4.12
N PHE A 98 11.17 -10.35 4.40
CA PHE A 98 9.91 -10.30 3.65
C PHE A 98 10.13 -9.85 2.20
N THR A 99 10.92 -8.81 1.98
CA THR A 99 11.31 -8.31 0.64
C THR A 99 11.98 -9.40 -0.17
N ARG A 100 12.96 -10.13 0.38
CA ARG A 100 13.62 -11.25 -0.34
C ARG A 100 12.64 -12.32 -0.79
N ARG A 101 11.63 -12.66 0.02
CA ARG A 101 10.59 -13.63 -0.37
C ARG A 101 9.77 -13.11 -1.55
N LEU A 102 9.43 -11.82 -1.54
CA LEU A 102 8.68 -11.18 -2.62
C LEU A 102 9.51 -11.03 -3.90
N GLU A 103 10.82 -10.75 -3.80
CA GLU A 103 11.73 -10.76 -4.95
C GLU A 103 11.78 -12.15 -5.60
N LEU A 104 11.84 -13.22 -4.80
CA LEU A 104 11.79 -14.59 -5.31
C LEU A 104 10.45 -14.93 -5.97
N LEU A 105 9.34 -14.46 -5.38
CA LEU A 105 7.99 -14.67 -5.92
C LEU A 105 7.79 -13.93 -7.26
N LEU A 106 8.23 -12.68 -7.34
CA LEU A 106 7.97 -11.80 -8.48
C LEU A 106 9.04 -11.89 -9.57
N GLY A 107 10.23 -12.40 -9.23
CA GLY A 107 11.37 -12.47 -10.16
C GLY A 107 11.95 -11.09 -10.52
N ILE A 108 11.70 -10.07 -9.71
CA ILE A 108 12.19 -8.70 -9.91
C ILE A 108 12.89 -8.21 -8.63
N PRO A 109 13.94 -7.37 -8.75
CA PRO A 109 14.55 -6.74 -7.59
C PRO A 109 13.61 -5.68 -6.99
N LEU A 110 13.56 -5.61 -5.67
CA LEU A 110 12.76 -4.66 -4.89
C LEU A 110 13.68 -3.81 -3.99
N PRO A 111 14.57 -2.98 -4.57
CA PRO A 111 15.57 -2.23 -3.81
C PRO A 111 14.96 -1.11 -2.95
N TYR A 112 13.73 -0.68 -3.28
CA TYR A 112 13.02 0.37 -2.58
C TYR A 112 11.80 -0.21 -1.87
N GLN A 113 11.61 0.19 -0.62
CA GLN A 113 10.57 -0.35 0.25
C GLN A 113 10.03 0.72 1.19
N VAL A 114 8.70 0.78 1.30
CA VAL A 114 7.98 1.72 2.16
C VAL A 114 7.04 0.91 3.04
N GLN A 115 7.12 1.17 4.35
CA GLN A 115 6.17 0.65 5.33
C GLN A 115 5.28 1.76 5.81
N VAL A 116 3.98 1.52 5.81
CA VAL A 116 2.98 2.52 6.21
C VAL A 116 1.99 1.84 7.14
N ASP A 117 1.83 2.35 8.35
CA ASP A 117 0.70 1.99 9.20
C ASP A 117 -0.48 2.94 8.93
N PHE A 118 -1.64 2.68 9.54
CA PHE A 118 -2.82 3.53 9.32
C PHE A 118 -2.57 5.00 9.71
N ALA A 119 -1.85 5.25 10.79
CA ALA A 119 -1.54 6.62 11.23
C ALA A 119 -0.65 7.34 10.21
N GLY A 120 0.39 6.66 9.73
CA GLY A 120 1.26 7.15 8.67
C GLY A 120 0.46 7.46 7.40
N PHE A 121 -0.41 6.55 6.95
CA PHE A 121 -1.22 6.79 5.75
C PHE A 121 -2.08 8.05 5.87
N GLY A 122 -2.79 8.23 7.00
CA GLY A 122 -3.60 9.42 7.23
C GLY A 122 -2.76 10.70 7.16
N ALA A 123 -1.62 10.73 7.85
CA ALA A 123 -0.71 11.86 7.83
C ALA A 123 -0.14 12.16 6.43
N LEU A 124 0.10 11.13 5.62
CA LEU A 124 0.57 11.29 4.24
C LEU A 124 -0.50 11.90 3.34
N VAL A 125 -1.76 11.51 3.49
CA VAL A 125 -2.90 12.11 2.78
C VAL A 125 -3.06 13.58 3.17
N ASP A 126 -2.99 13.89 4.47
CA ASP A 126 -3.08 15.27 4.95
C ASP A 126 -1.94 16.14 4.43
N ALA A 127 -0.73 15.57 4.31
CA ALA A 127 0.45 16.28 3.81
C ALA A 127 0.35 16.69 2.33
N VAL A 128 -0.47 15.98 1.54
CA VAL A 128 -0.77 16.33 0.13
C VAL A 128 -2.07 17.12 -0.02
N GLU A 129 -2.59 17.66 1.08
CA GLU A 129 -3.84 18.43 1.14
C GLU A 129 -5.10 17.61 0.78
N GLY A 130 -5.04 16.30 1.05
CA GLY A 130 -6.11 15.36 0.76
C GLY A 130 -6.04 14.74 -0.64
N VAL A 131 -6.90 13.76 -0.90
CA VAL A 131 -6.98 13.10 -2.21
C VAL A 131 -8.39 13.20 -2.77
N GLU A 132 -8.50 13.67 -4.01
CA GLU A 132 -9.77 13.72 -4.73
C GLU A 132 -10.22 12.30 -5.14
N VAL A 133 -11.42 11.90 -4.72
CA VAL A 133 -12.01 10.59 -5.00
C VAL A 133 -13.43 10.76 -5.49
N MET A 134 -13.77 10.04 -6.56
CA MET A 134 -15.16 9.87 -6.99
C MET A 134 -15.77 8.68 -6.23
N VAL A 135 -16.66 8.98 -5.29
CA VAL A 135 -17.37 7.96 -4.51
C VAL A 135 -18.64 7.57 -5.24
N GLU A 136 -18.69 6.33 -5.76
CA GLU A 136 -19.80 5.86 -6.62
C GLU A 136 -21.14 5.72 -5.87
N ALA A 137 -21.09 5.33 -4.60
CA ALA A 137 -22.27 5.08 -3.77
C ALA A 137 -21.99 5.47 -2.32
N ARG A 138 -23.04 5.76 -1.54
CA ARG A 138 -22.89 6.08 -0.12
C ARG A 138 -22.27 4.89 0.62
N LEU A 139 -21.13 5.12 1.27
CA LEU A 139 -20.45 4.13 2.10
C LEU A 139 -20.86 4.38 3.54
N ARG A 140 -21.67 3.48 4.12
CA ARG A 140 -22.11 3.60 5.50
C ARG A 140 -21.85 2.32 6.26
N TYR A 141 -21.00 2.39 7.28
CA TYR A 141 -20.65 1.28 8.15
C TYR A 141 -20.49 1.76 9.59
N SER A 142 -20.96 0.97 10.54
CA SER A 142 -20.80 1.29 11.96
C SER A 142 -20.49 0.01 12.72
N ASP A 143 -19.30 -0.04 13.30
CA ASP A 143 -18.87 -1.09 14.21
C ASP A 143 -18.63 -0.50 15.60
N ARG A 144 -19.62 -0.72 16.47
CA ARG A 144 -19.59 -0.26 17.86
C ARG A 144 -18.53 -0.96 18.70
N SER A 145 -18.07 -2.14 18.31
CA SER A 145 -17.02 -2.88 19.04
C SER A 145 -15.64 -2.26 18.83
N GLN A 146 -15.43 -1.60 17.69
CA GLN A 146 -14.18 -0.95 17.32
C GLN A 146 -14.25 0.58 17.35
N GLY A 147 -15.42 1.15 17.68
CA GLY A 147 -15.64 2.60 17.60
C GLY A 147 -15.52 3.15 16.18
N LEU A 148 -15.70 2.31 15.15
CA LEU A 148 -15.53 2.68 13.76
C LEU A 148 -16.88 3.13 13.19
N GLU A 149 -16.94 4.39 12.76
CA GLU A 149 -18.07 4.96 12.03
C GLU A 149 -17.58 5.48 10.68
N ILE A 150 -18.20 5.00 9.62
CA ILE A 150 -17.93 5.37 8.24
C ILE A 150 -19.24 5.90 7.68
N ASP A 151 -19.27 7.15 7.23
CA ASP A 151 -20.40 7.73 6.50
C ASP A 151 -19.88 8.67 5.40
N ILE A 152 -19.57 8.09 4.25
CA ILE A 152 -19.02 8.80 3.09
C ILE A 152 -20.10 8.92 2.03
N HIS A 153 -20.44 10.15 1.66
CA HIS A 153 -21.46 10.43 0.65
C HIS A 153 -20.94 10.20 -0.78
N PRO A 154 -21.83 9.85 -1.73
CA PRO A 154 -21.45 9.72 -3.14
C PRO A 154 -21.15 11.08 -3.77
N GLY A 155 -20.27 11.07 -4.78
CA GLY A 155 -19.83 12.25 -5.52
C GLY A 155 -18.32 12.45 -5.52
N LEU A 156 -17.87 13.46 -6.26
CA LEU A 156 -16.48 13.90 -6.26
C LEU A 156 -16.21 14.71 -4.99
N GLN A 157 -15.23 14.29 -4.19
CA GLN A 157 -14.86 14.97 -2.96
C GLN A 157 -13.38 14.75 -2.64
N VAL A 158 -12.78 15.68 -1.91
CA VAL A 158 -11.42 15.54 -1.37
C VAL A 158 -11.52 14.84 -0.03
N LEU A 159 -10.85 13.70 0.10
CA LEU A 159 -10.75 12.94 1.34
C LEU A 159 -9.49 13.38 2.10
N ASP A 160 -9.67 13.82 3.34
CA ASP A 160 -8.57 13.99 4.29
C ASP A 160 -8.07 12.62 4.81
N GLY A 161 -7.01 12.61 5.62
CA GLY A 161 -6.39 11.38 6.10
C GLY A 161 -7.36 10.47 6.85
N GLU A 162 -8.23 11.04 7.68
CA GLU A 162 -9.24 10.27 8.41
C GLU A 162 -10.29 9.65 7.47
N THR A 163 -10.87 10.46 6.57
CA THR A 163 -11.90 10.00 5.65
C THR A 163 -11.34 9.03 4.61
N ALA A 164 -10.09 9.21 4.18
CA ALA A 164 -9.40 8.29 3.29
C ALA A 164 -9.15 6.93 3.95
N LEU A 165 -8.79 6.90 5.24
CA LEU A 165 -8.69 5.65 6.00
C LEU A 165 -10.04 4.93 6.12
N GLN A 166 -11.11 5.68 6.39
CA GLN A 166 -12.47 5.14 6.41
C GLN A 166 -12.84 4.55 5.05
N TYR A 167 -12.52 5.23 3.96
CA TYR A 167 -12.75 4.76 2.60
C TYR A 167 -12.01 3.44 2.29
N LEU A 168 -10.78 3.27 2.80
CA LEU A 168 -10.02 2.02 2.63
C LEU A 168 -10.56 0.85 3.46
N ARG A 169 -11.25 1.13 4.58
CA ARG A 169 -11.77 0.13 5.53
C ARG A 169 -13.18 -0.36 5.21
N TYR A 170 -13.88 0.27 4.26
CA TYR A 170 -15.23 -0.11 3.82
C TYR A 170 -15.20 -1.20 2.74
#